data_AF-A0A0C3I139-F1
#
_entry.id   AF-A0A0C3I139-F1
#
_cell.length_a   1.000
_cell.length_b   1.000
_cell.length_c   1.000
_cell.angle_alpha   90.00
_cell.angle_beta   90.00
_cell.angle_gamma   90.00
#
_symmetry.space_group_name_H-M   'P 1'
#
loop_
_entity.id
_entity.type
_entity.pdbx_description
1 polymer ?
#
loop_
_entity_poly.entity_id
_entity_poly.type
_entity_poly.pdbx_seq_one_letter_code
_entity_poly.pdbx_strand_id
1 'polypeptide(L)'
;MTSDISTQFSFTRFKQDLIKKDKRRLLSWANCELYVAFYRNASGQDLPGLIQVDSQQRYVASSSQDTLKKAMTNIKLEDDSKIVIKTLSLAELARNAHFYHLSIHLIDQDDGLAIGGVLMQLLGITAILEDAGGKEVIYEADVFSFEPEGNAETLPYGAVQYWRDIALEYTPDREPSEINSLYVFDDQLDWDNPLFPELPDNAKALSKLSSSAKAFFEHMRVPPLTSWEEKSATPDVPEPSYQNSLLGVSKLSTFNVLRAMVDQDIVPVADDIALTITKDSAHDDEPADSAERWEVKISFTTPMGFNAVFDPDWIEASLCKANTELPDTTGTHLASEKLRERIVNHLAWNFFQHVRSFVKTLFSTDLQGLLPGFIVNSYGPFQPDYTDERFPCLARFKCGENGVPVLLLGPNEGNYVCMPLAFEEIPESDVSPLIPRRSELISIESKSMPLAERYERLVIPASLIDFPGHWYQGIRVSNRYLKTKFIFGMHLNSLINEMGKDRATTAGNSLKWVVAGCAAAALIGVMVVMNL
;
A
#
# COMPACT_ATOMS: atom_id res chain seq x y z
N MET A 1 -4.33 -19.82 28.42
CA MET A 1 -4.97 -19.72 29.76
C MET A 1 -6.10 -18.70 29.70
N THR A 2 -7.34 -19.10 30.01
CA THR A 2 -8.46 -18.18 30.24
C THR A 2 -8.50 -17.82 31.72
N SER A 3 -7.94 -16.67 32.07
CA SER A 3 -8.19 -16.04 33.37
C SER A 3 -8.84 -14.68 33.13
N ASP A 4 -10.16 -14.65 33.38
CA ASP A 4 -10.96 -13.48 33.69
C ASP A 4 -10.40 -12.76 34.92
N ILE A 5 -9.33 -11.99 34.71
CA ILE A 5 -9.01 -10.86 35.56
C ILE A 5 -8.93 -9.69 34.59
N SER A 6 -10.01 -8.93 34.46
CA SER A 6 -9.90 -7.61 33.84
C SER A 6 -8.94 -6.82 34.74
N THR A 7 -7.66 -6.78 34.39
CA THR A 7 -6.68 -6.02 35.16
C THR A 7 -7.14 -4.58 35.15
N GLN A 8 -7.55 -4.08 36.32
CA GLN A 8 -7.98 -2.69 36.45
C GLN A 8 -6.85 -1.78 35.96
N PHE A 9 -7.15 -0.90 35.01
CA PHE A 9 -6.15 -0.02 34.43
C PHE A 9 -5.54 0.88 35.52
N SER A 10 -4.21 0.88 35.64
CA SER A 10 -3.48 1.74 36.57
C SER A 10 -2.64 2.75 35.80
N PHE A 11 -3.10 3.99 35.76
CA PHE A 11 -2.46 5.07 35.01
C PHE A 11 -0.98 5.26 35.39
N THR A 12 -0.66 5.25 36.69
CA THR A 12 0.73 5.36 37.17
C THR A 12 1.62 4.23 36.67
N ARG A 13 1.15 2.97 36.72
CA ARG A 13 1.93 1.81 36.26
C ARG A 13 2.10 1.83 34.74
N PHE A 14 1.04 2.15 34.01
CA PHE A 14 1.09 2.30 32.56
C PHE A 14 2.12 3.36 32.14
N LYS A 15 2.12 4.53 32.79
CA LYS A 15 3.15 5.57 32.58
C LYS A 15 4.57 5.05 32.84
N GLN A 16 4.78 4.26 33.89
CA GLN A 16 6.10 3.67 34.19
C GLN A 16 6.54 2.67 33.12
N ASP A 17 5.64 1.83 32.63
CA ASP A 17 5.94 0.85 31.58
C ASP A 17 6.26 1.56 30.24
N LEU A 18 5.58 2.68 29.94
CA LEU A 18 5.90 3.55 28.80
C LEU A 18 7.31 4.14 28.89
N ILE A 19 7.69 4.66 30.05
CA ILE A 19 9.04 5.22 30.28
C ILE A 19 10.11 4.14 30.09
N LYS A 20 9.84 2.92 30.55
CA LYS A 20 10.74 1.77 30.40
C LYS A 20 10.77 1.20 28.98
N LYS A 21 9.81 1.58 28.13
CA LYS A 21 9.64 1.07 26.76
C LYS A 21 9.55 -0.46 26.69
N ASP A 22 9.01 -1.09 27.73
CA ASP A 22 8.84 -2.55 27.79
C ASP A 22 7.62 -2.93 26.93
N LYS A 23 7.87 -3.25 25.66
CA LYS A 23 6.81 -3.56 24.69
C LYS A 23 5.91 -4.72 25.13
N ARG A 24 6.45 -5.76 25.79
CA ARG A 24 5.64 -6.91 26.26
C ARG A 24 4.66 -6.46 27.35
N ARG A 25 5.14 -5.67 28.31
CA ARG A 25 4.25 -5.11 29.34
C ARG A 25 3.24 -4.15 28.74
N LEU A 26 3.64 -3.32 27.77
CA LEU A 26 2.71 -2.42 27.09
C LEU A 26 1.58 -3.20 26.41
N LEU A 27 1.88 -4.30 25.74
CA LEU A 27 0.87 -5.18 25.13
C LEU A 27 -0.08 -5.81 26.15
N SER A 28 0.35 -6.07 27.40
CA SER A 28 -0.57 -6.60 28.42
C SER A 28 -1.63 -5.58 28.87
N TRP A 29 -1.45 -4.28 28.58
CA TRP A 29 -2.46 -3.25 28.85
C TRP A 29 -3.51 -3.15 27.73
N ALA A 30 -3.31 -3.78 26.56
CA ALA A 30 -4.18 -3.63 25.40
C ALA A 30 -5.63 -4.05 25.71
N ASN A 31 -5.82 -5.11 26.50
CA ASN A 31 -7.16 -5.61 26.86
C ASN A 31 -7.82 -4.87 28.03
N CYS A 32 -7.19 -3.84 28.61
CA CYS A 32 -7.81 -3.07 29.68
C CYS A 32 -8.96 -2.21 29.14
N GLU A 33 -10.08 -2.24 29.85
CA GLU A 33 -11.23 -1.40 29.56
C GLU A 33 -11.03 0.04 30.05
N LEU A 34 -11.44 0.99 29.22
CA LEU A 34 -11.44 2.42 29.49
C LEU A 34 -12.81 3.00 29.20
N TYR A 35 -13.18 4.03 29.94
CA TYR A 35 -14.31 4.90 29.59
C TYR A 35 -13.86 5.85 28.50
N VAL A 36 -14.63 5.92 27.41
CA VAL A 36 -14.35 6.72 26.22
C VAL A 36 -15.54 7.62 25.94
N ALA A 37 -15.26 8.87 25.54
CA ALA A 37 -16.30 9.82 25.21
C ALA A 37 -16.85 9.59 23.79
N PHE A 38 -18.16 9.72 23.65
CA PHE A 38 -18.91 9.67 22.40
C PHE A 38 -19.85 10.88 22.32
N TYR A 39 -20.17 11.31 21.11
CA TYR A 39 -21.22 12.29 20.82
C TYR A 39 -22.41 11.58 20.19
N ARG A 40 -23.57 11.72 20.82
CA ARG A 40 -24.85 11.28 20.25
C ARG A 40 -25.40 12.43 19.42
N ASN A 41 -25.50 12.22 18.11
CA ASN A 41 -26.08 13.19 17.20
C ASN A 41 -27.63 13.21 17.28
N ALA A 42 -28.26 14.12 16.52
CA ALA A 42 -29.72 14.29 16.50
C ALA A 42 -30.48 13.03 16.01
N SER A 43 -29.86 12.18 15.18
CA SER A 43 -30.45 10.90 14.74
C SER A 43 -30.30 9.78 15.78
N GLY A 44 -29.65 10.04 16.91
CA GLY A 44 -29.46 9.09 18.00
C GLY A 44 -28.26 8.16 17.83
N GLN A 45 -27.45 8.36 16.79
CA GLN A 45 -26.22 7.59 16.55
C GLN A 45 -25.09 8.10 17.45
N ASP A 46 -24.36 7.18 18.06
CA ASP A 46 -23.19 7.48 18.90
C ASP A 46 -21.90 7.42 18.07
N LEU A 47 -21.23 8.55 17.94
CA LEU A 47 -19.96 8.70 17.24
C LEU A 47 -18.82 8.93 18.25
N PRO A 48 -17.62 8.37 18.06
CA PRO A 48 -16.48 8.62 18.94
C PRO A 48 -16.22 10.12 19.10
N GLY A 49 -16.05 10.56 20.35
CA GLY A 49 -15.83 11.96 20.67
C GLY A 49 -14.39 12.37 20.40
N LEU A 50 -14.20 13.34 19.52
CA LEU A 50 -12.92 13.99 19.30
C LEU A 50 -12.84 15.30 20.04
N ILE A 51 -11.67 15.56 20.62
CA ILE A 51 -11.32 16.87 21.13
C ILE A 51 -10.09 17.37 20.40
N GLN A 52 -10.06 18.69 20.21
CA GLN A 52 -8.86 19.39 19.77
C GLN A 52 -8.01 19.68 21.01
N VAL A 53 -6.83 19.08 21.10
CA VAL A 53 -5.80 19.46 22.08
C VAL A 53 -4.61 19.99 21.30
N ASP A 54 -4.30 21.27 21.50
CA ASP A 54 -3.34 22.01 20.69
C ASP A 54 -3.75 21.97 19.20
N SER A 55 -2.85 21.53 18.31
CA SER A 55 -3.10 21.36 16.88
C SER A 55 -3.56 19.96 16.47
N GLN A 56 -3.80 19.03 17.42
CA GLN A 56 -4.13 17.65 17.10
C GLN A 56 -5.52 17.23 17.60
N GLN A 57 -6.22 16.47 16.75
CA GLN A 57 -7.44 15.77 17.14
C GLN A 57 -7.09 14.49 17.91
N ARG A 58 -7.81 14.26 19.01
CA ARG A 58 -7.56 13.14 19.91
C ARG A 58 -8.84 12.49 20.39
N TYR A 59 -8.84 11.17 20.51
CA TYR A 59 -9.82 10.46 21.32
C TYR A 59 -9.56 10.73 22.80
N VAL A 60 -10.63 10.80 23.60
CA VAL A 60 -10.53 11.03 25.05
C VAL A 60 -10.98 9.81 25.80
N ALA A 61 -10.13 9.33 26.70
CA ALA A 61 -10.46 8.21 27.55
C ALA A 61 -9.96 8.39 28.98
N SER A 62 -10.56 7.66 29.91
CA SER A 62 -10.18 7.63 31.32
C SER A 62 -10.47 6.26 31.92
N SER A 63 -9.74 5.89 32.97
CA SER A 63 -10.09 4.75 33.83
C SER A 63 -11.29 5.05 34.75
N SER A 64 -11.73 6.30 34.84
CA SER A 64 -12.84 6.76 35.69
C SER A 64 -13.89 7.50 34.88
N GLN A 65 -15.14 7.00 34.94
CA GLN A 65 -16.27 7.62 34.27
C GLN A 65 -16.51 9.05 34.77
N ASP A 66 -16.39 9.30 36.06
CA ASP A 66 -16.65 10.61 36.66
C ASP A 66 -15.57 11.63 36.29
N THR A 67 -14.31 11.19 36.23
CA THR A 67 -13.20 12.01 35.74
C THR A 67 -13.46 12.43 34.29
N LEU A 68 -13.88 11.50 33.44
CA LEU A 68 -14.19 11.79 32.05
C LEU A 68 -15.40 12.73 31.92
N LYS A 69 -16.49 12.51 32.67
CA LYS A 69 -17.66 13.43 32.69
C LYS A 69 -17.23 14.85 33.05
N LYS A 70 -16.41 14.99 34.09
CA LYS A 70 -15.90 16.30 34.54
C LYS A 70 -15.04 16.96 33.46
N ALA A 71 -14.15 16.20 32.80
CA ALA A 71 -13.31 16.71 31.72
C ALA A 71 -14.14 17.17 30.50
N MET A 72 -15.23 16.46 30.20
CA MET A 72 -16.06 16.78 29.03
C MET A 72 -17.11 17.88 29.29
N THR A 73 -17.29 18.35 30.53
CA THR A 73 -18.40 19.27 30.92
C THR A 73 -18.35 20.63 30.20
N ASN A 74 -17.16 21.10 29.80
CA ASN A 74 -16.98 22.41 29.18
C ASN A 74 -16.82 22.37 27.65
N ILE A 75 -16.99 21.20 27.03
CA ILE A 75 -16.82 21.05 25.59
C ILE A 75 -18.08 21.56 24.89
N LYS A 76 -17.90 22.51 23.97
CA LYS A 76 -18.98 22.97 23.09
C LYS A 76 -19.21 21.90 22.02
N LEU A 77 -20.41 21.36 22.01
CA LEU A 77 -20.88 20.49 20.93
C LEU A 77 -21.71 21.28 19.93
N GLU A 78 -21.89 20.74 18.74
CA GLU A 78 -22.89 21.20 17.79
C GLU A 78 -24.30 21.09 18.38
N ASP A 79 -25.21 21.93 17.89
CA ASP A 79 -26.59 22.00 18.38
C ASP A 79 -27.25 20.59 18.36
N ASP A 80 -27.91 20.25 19.47
CA ASP A 80 -28.57 18.97 19.78
C ASP A 80 -27.70 17.74 20.11
N SER A 81 -26.37 17.83 19.98
CA SER A 81 -25.49 16.71 20.33
C SER A 81 -25.29 16.55 21.84
N LYS A 82 -25.24 15.31 22.33
CA LYS A 82 -25.03 14.99 23.76
C LYS A 82 -23.82 14.11 23.98
N ILE A 83 -23.11 14.35 25.08
CA ILE A 83 -21.99 13.50 25.50
C ILE A 83 -22.55 12.20 26.07
N VAL A 84 -22.10 11.08 25.51
CA VAL A 84 -22.35 9.73 26.01
C VAL A 84 -21.00 9.11 26.35
N ILE A 85 -20.90 8.36 27.45
CA ILE A 85 -19.67 7.66 27.81
C ILE A 85 -19.92 6.16 27.68
N LYS A 86 -19.05 5.50 26.91
CA LYS A 86 -19.06 4.05 26.70
C LYS A 86 -17.75 3.46 27.16
N THR A 87 -17.72 2.13 27.28
CA THR A 87 -16.51 1.39 27.58
C THR A 87 -15.94 0.81 26.29
N LEU A 88 -14.64 0.96 26.06
CA LEU A 88 -13.88 0.28 25.00
C LEU A 88 -12.58 -0.27 25.58
N SER A 89 -12.04 -1.32 24.96
CA SER A 89 -10.67 -1.75 25.28
C SER A 89 -9.64 -0.74 24.76
N LEU A 90 -8.49 -0.63 25.43
CA LEU A 90 -7.37 0.19 24.96
C LEU A 90 -6.90 -0.26 23.56
N ALA A 91 -6.94 -1.56 23.27
CA ALA A 91 -6.65 -2.13 21.96
C ALA A 91 -7.58 -1.56 20.89
N GLU A 92 -8.89 -1.64 21.12
CA GLU A 92 -9.88 -1.12 20.17
C GLU A 92 -9.73 0.39 19.97
N LEU A 93 -9.56 1.16 21.04
CA LEU A 93 -9.36 2.60 20.93
C LEU A 93 -8.06 2.95 20.17
N ALA A 94 -6.97 2.23 20.45
CA ALA A 94 -5.68 2.41 19.79
C ALA A 94 -5.73 2.01 18.32
N ARG A 95 -6.46 0.94 17.98
CA ARG A 95 -6.71 0.51 16.61
C ARG A 95 -7.42 1.60 15.82
N ASN A 96 -8.51 2.12 16.37
CA ASN A 96 -9.25 3.24 15.79
C ASN A 96 -8.36 4.47 15.62
N ALA A 97 -7.58 4.83 16.64
CA ALA A 97 -6.67 5.98 16.56
C ALA A 97 -5.61 5.79 15.46
N HIS A 98 -5.05 4.58 15.34
CA HIS A 98 -4.06 4.23 14.33
C HIS A 98 -4.63 4.38 12.91
N PHE A 99 -5.81 3.79 12.64
CA PHE A 99 -6.46 3.84 11.32
C PHE A 99 -6.77 5.26 10.84
N TYR A 100 -7.04 6.18 11.77
CA TYR A 100 -7.40 7.56 11.46
C TYR A 100 -6.27 8.57 11.70
N HIS A 101 -5.05 8.11 11.97
CA HIS A 101 -3.90 8.97 12.29
C HIS A 101 -4.17 9.95 13.45
N LEU A 102 -4.97 9.52 14.42
CA LEU A 102 -5.30 10.26 15.63
C LEU A 102 -4.41 9.84 16.81
N SER A 103 -4.43 10.63 17.87
CA SER A 103 -3.81 10.27 19.16
C SER A 103 -4.88 9.98 20.21
N ILE A 104 -4.49 9.29 21.30
CA ILE A 104 -5.35 9.12 22.48
C ILE A 104 -4.89 10.08 23.57
N HIS A 105 -5.82 10.77 24.20
CA HIS A 105 -5.60 11.51 25.43
C HIS A 105 -6.21 10.74 26.60
N LEU A 106 -5.36 10.11 27.41
CA LEU A 106 -5.74 9.46 28.65
C LEU A 106 -5.74 10.46 29.79
N ILE A 107 -6.88 10.61 30.48
CA ILE A 107 -7.06 11.51 31.61
C ILE A 107 -7.17 10.70 32.89
N ASP A 108 -6.41 11.10 33.91
CA ASP A 108 -6.52 10.56 35.27
C ASP A 108 -6.45 11.70 36.30
N GLN A 109 -7.60 12.01 36.90
CA GLN A 109 -7.77 13.10 37.86
C GLN A 109 -7.27 14.45 37.30
N ASP A 110 -6.14 14.96 37.81
CA ASP A 110 -5.53 16.23 37.41
C ASP A 110 -4.34 16.04 36.44
N ASP A 111 -4.06 14.80 36.03
CA ASP A 111 -2.95 14.43 35.14
C ASP A 111 -3.48 13.88 33.80
N GLY A 112 -2.66 14.01 32.77
CA GLY A 112 -2.97 13.61 31.40
C GLY A 112 -1.79 12.91 30.74
N LEU A 113 -2.09 12.07 29.74
CA LEU A 113 -1.10 11.42 28.91
C LEU A 113 -1.58 11.39 27.47
N ALA A 114 -0.79 11.98 26.57
CA ALA A 114 -1.00 11.82 25.13
C ALA A 114 -0.24 10.57 24.65
N ILE A 115 -0.94 9.67 23.97
CA ILE A 115 -0.38 8.48 23.34
C ILE A 115 -0.40 8.67 21.82
N GLY A 116 0.79 8.67 21.21
CA GLY A 116 0.98 8.91 19.78
C GLY A 116 1.10 7.65 18.92
N GLY A 117 1.28 7.84 17.61
CA GLY A 117 1.11 6.82 16.56
C GLY A 117 1.84 5.49 16.76
N VAL A 118 3.13 5.48 17.13
CA VAL A 118 3.90 4.23 17.32
C VAL A 118 3.30 3.34 18.40
N LEU A 119 2.80 3.96 19.48
CA LEU A 119 2.14 3.23 20.56
C LEU A 119 0.72 2.83 20.18
N MET A 120 0.04 3.59 19.32
CA MET A 120 -1.26 3.17 18.77
C MET A 120 -1.13 1.94 17.89
N GLN A 121 -0.08 1.88 17.07
CA GLN A 121 0.26 0.70 16.29
C GLN A 121 0.54 -0.51 17.19
N LEU A 122 1.42 -0.33 18.19
CA LEU A 122 1.76 -1.39 19.14
C LEU A 122 0.54 -1.88 19.93
N LEU A 123 -0.30 -1.00 20.45
CA LEU A 123 -1.41 -1.40 21.32
C LEU A 123 -2.64 -1.88 20.53
N GLY A 124 -2.85 -1.33 19.33
CA GLY A 124 -4.10 -1.50 18.59
C GLY A 124 -4.08 -2.58 17.53
N ILE A 125 -2.93 -2.84 16.90
CA ILE A 125 -2.84 -3.78 15.76
C ILE A 125 -1.78 -4.86 15.98
N THR A 126 -1.26 -5.01 17.19
CA THR A 126 -0.25 -6.03 17.53
C THR A 126 -0.75 -6.92 18.66
N ALA A 127 -0.41 -8.21 18.61
CA ALA A 127 -0.69 -9.16 19.69
C ALA A 127 0.45 -10.15 19.93
N ILE A 128 0.56 -10.63 21.17
CA ILE A 128 1.40 -11.79 21.53
C ILE A 128 0.57 -13.05 21.32
N LEU A 129 0.98 -13.89 20.37
CA LEU A 129 0.30 -15.13 19.98
C LEU A 129 1.21 -16.34 20.26
N GLU A 130 0.62 -17.52 20.38
CA GLU A 130 1.35 -18.78 20.45
C GLU A 130 1.40 -19.43 19.06
N ASP A 131 2.60 -19.79 18.59
CA ASP A 131 2.79 -20.55 17.37
C ASP A 131 2.42 -22.04 17.55
N ALA A 132 2.52 -22.83 16.48
CA ALA A 132 2.19 -24.26 16.50
C ALA A 132 3.09 -25.09 17.45
N GLY A 133 4.26 -24.58 17.82
CA GLY A 133 5.17 -25.18 18.80
C GLY A 133 4.98 -24.67 20.24
N GLY A 134 3.99 -23.79 20.47
CA GLY A 134 3.73 -23.17 21.77
C GLY A 134 4.71 -22.04 22.11
N LYS A 135 5.49 -21.55 21.16
CA LYS A 135 6.38 -20.40 21.35
C LYS A 135 5.61 -19.11 21.14
N GLU A 136 5.83 -18.13 22.01
CA GLU A 136 5.27 -16.80 21.85
C GLU A 136 5.92 -16.05 20.67
N VAL A 137 5.09 -15.56 19.77
CA VAL A 137 5.45 -14.74 18.60
C VAL A 137 4.58 -13.48 18.64
N ILE A 138 5.12 -12.36 18.16
CA ILE A 138 4.43 -11.08 18.21
C ILE A 138 4.11 -10.65 16.81
N TYR A 139 2.82 -10.65 16.49
CA TYR A 139 2.32 -10.32 15.17
C TYR A 139 1.71 -8.93 15.15
N GLU A 140 2.05 -8.19 14.11
CA GLU A 140 1.34 -7.00 13.67
C GLU A 140 0.40 -7.37 12.52
N ALA A 141 -0.85 -6.93 12.57
CA ALA A 141 -1.86 -7.21 11.55
C ALA A 141 -2.17 -5.99 10.68
N ASP A 142 -2.20 -6.22 9.37
CA ASP A 142 -2.75 -5.33 8.36
C ASP A 142 -4.06 -5.92 7.84
N VAL A 143 -5.13 -5.13 7.85
CA VAL A 143 -6.49 -5.62 7.61
C VAL A 143 -6.98 -5.11 6.27
N PHE A 144 -7.40 -6.03 5.39
CA PHE A 144 -7.97 -5.66 4.11
C PHE A 144 -9.43 -5.24 4.26
N SER A 145 -9.80 -4.21 3.52
CA SER A 145 -11.19 -3.76 3.37
C SER A 145 -11.58 -3.87 1.91
N PHE A 146 -12.85 -4.15 1.65
CA PHE A 146 -13.33 -4.47 0.31
C PHE A 146 -14.38 -3.48 -0.15
N GLU A 147 -14.40 -3.20 -1.45
CA GLU A 147 -15.43 -2.37 -2.08
C GLU A 147 -16.60 -3.21 -2.60
N PRO A 148 -17.84 -2.70 -2.51
CA PRO A 148 -18.96 -3.27 -3.23
C PRO A 148 -18.76 -3.08 -4.73
N GLU A 149 -19.07 -4.13 -5.50
CA GLU A 149 -19.15 -4.00 -6.95
C GLU A 149 -20.57 -4.22 -7.44
N GLY A 150 -21.21 -3.15 -7.90
CA GLY A 150 -22.59 -3.18 -8.38
C GLY A 150 -23.57 -3.70 -7.32
N ASN A 151 -24.29 -4.78 -7.66
CA ASN A 151 -25.27 -5.44 -6.79
C ASN A 151 -24.70 -6.67 -6.06
N ALA A 152 -23.39 -6.95 -6.14
CA ALA A 152 -22.78 -8.10 -5.49
C ALA A 152 -22.66 -7.90 -3.98
N GLU A 153 -22.73 -9.00 -3.22
CA GLU A 153 -22.41 -8.98 -1.79
C GLU A 153 -20.94 -8.59 -1.59
N THR A 154 -20.69 -7.64 -0.69
CA THR A 154 -19.34 -7.27 -0.28
C THR A 154 -18.74 -8.31 0.63
N LEU A 155 -17.45 -8.60 0.44
CA LEU A 155 -16.66 -9.31 1.44
C LEU A 155 -16.65 -8.52 2.77
N PRO A 156 -16.81 -9.19 3.93
CA PRO A 156 -16.73 -8.54 5.23
C PRO A 156 -15.37 -7.83 5.44
N TYR A 157 -15.39 -6.71 6.17
CA TYR A 157 -14.16 -6.04 6.59
C TYR A 157 -13.25 -7.03 7.33
N GLY A 158 -11.97 -7.10 6.96
CA GLY A 158 -11.01 -7.98 7.58
C GLY A 158 -11.25 -9.47 7.38
N ALA A 159 -12.03 -9.85 6.37
CA ALA A 159 -12.13 -11.24 5.90
C ALA A 159 -10.77 -11.80 5.46
N VAL A 160 -9.82 -10.93 5.10
CA VAL A 160 -8.40 -11.26 4.91
C VAL A 160 -7.55 -10.30 5.72
N GLN A 161 -6.49 -10.83 6.32
CA GLN A 161 -5.52 -10.08 7.11
C GLN A 161 -4.12 -10.54 6.75
N TYR A 162 -3.16 -9.62 6.70
CA TYR A 162 -1.74 -9.94 6.56
C TYR A 162 -1.05 -9.74 7.90
N TRP A 163 -0.41 -10.78 8.42
CA TRP A 163 0.28 -10.74 9.70
C TRP A 163 1.78 -10.83 9.51
N ARG A 164 2.51 -9.96 10.20
CA ARG A 164 3.98 -9.93 10.18
C ARG A 164 4.53 -10.15 11.58
N ASP A 165 5.46 -11.09 11.73
CA ASP A 165 6.28 -11.21 12.93
C ASP A 165 7.13 -9.95 13.07
N ILE A 166 6.95 -9.22 14.16
CA ILE A 166 7.70 -8.00 14.46
C ILE A 166 8.58 -8.17 15.69
N ALA A 167 9.15 -9.37 15.89
CA ALA A 167 9.95 -9.77 17.05
C ALA A 167 10.63 -8.57 17.72
N LEU A 168 10.38 -8.42 19.02
CA LEU A 168 10.51 -7.16 19.73
C LEU A 168 11.90 -6.52 19.72
N GLU A 169 12.92 -7.29 19.35
CA GLU A 169 14.29 -6.87 19.16
C GLU A 169 14.66 -7.06 17.69
N TYR A 170 14.66 -5.95 16.95
CA TYR A 170 15.40 -5.89 15.69
C TYR A 170 16.88 -6.04 16.05
N THR A 171 17.46 -7.19 15.78
CA THR A 171 18.91 -7.33 15.70
C THR A 171 19.33 -6.91 14.29
N PRO A 172 20.31 -5.99 14.13
CA PRO A 172 20.82 -5.56 12.83
C PRO A 172 21.24 -6.72 11.91
N ASP A 173 21.51 -7.88 12.50
CA ASP A 173 21.98 -9.09 11.82
C ASP A 173 20.84 -10.02 11.35
N ARG A 174 19.57 -9.70 11.65
CA ARG A 174 18.45 -10.55 11.24
C ARG A 174 18.17 -10.35 9.76
N GLU A 175 18.36 -11.40 8.97
CA GLU A 175 17.99 -11.34 7.55
C GLU A 175 16.47 -11.16 7.40
N PRO A 176 16.00 -10.30 6.49
CA PRO A 176 14.56 -10.06 6.35
C PRO A 176 13.77 -11.25 5.79
N SER A 177 14.46 -12.22 5.17
CA SER A 177 13.97 -13.58 4.87
C SER A 177 13.50 -14.34 6.12
N GLU A 178 13.97 -13.96 7.31
CA GLU A 178 13.62 -14.58 8.59
C GLU A 178 12.38 -13.94 9.25
N ILE A 179 11.79 -12.90 8.65
CA ILE A 179 10.54 -12.30 9.12
C ILE A 179 9.39 -13.19 8.67
N ASN A 180 8.90 -14.02 9.57
CA ASN A 180 7.73 -14.84 9.32
C ASN A 180 6.52 -13.94 9.04
N SER A 181 5.93 -14.08 7.86
CA SER A 181 4.67 -13.44 7.54
C SER A 181 3.68 -14.44 6.98
N LEU A 182 2.39 -14.17 7.16
CA LEU A 182 1.34 -15.05 6.69
C LEU A 182 0.06 -14.26 6.43
N TYR A 183 -0.67 -14.67 5.41
CA TYR A 183 -2.03 -14.22 5.18
C TYR A 183 -2.98 -15.12 5.96
N VAL A 184 -3.99 -14.53 6.62
CA VAL A 184 -5.08 -15.24 7.27
C VAL A 184 -6.38 -14.87 6.57
N PHE A 185 -7.24 -15.85 6.30
CA PHE A 185 -8.54 -15.61 5.69
C PHE A 185 -9.69 -16.32 6.43
N ASP A 186 -10.87 -15.75 6.32
CA ASP A 186 -12.13 -16.33 6.82
C ASP A 186 -12.58 -17.46 5.88
N ASP A 187 -12.34 -18.70 6.30
CA ASP A 187 -12.62 -19.90 5.50
C ASP A 187 -14.09 -20.33 5.49
N GLN A 188 -15.00 -19.50 6.02
CA GLN A 188 -16.44 -19.66 5.83
C GLN A 188 -16.94 -19.08 4.50
N LEU A 189 -16.08 -18.34 3.79
CA LEU A 189 -16.37 -17.71 2.50
C LEU A 189 -15.88 -18.60 1.34
N ASP A 190 -16.52 -18.46 0.19
CA ASP A 190 -16.19 -19.21 -1.03
C ASP A 190 -15.01 -18.58 -1.77
N TRP A 191 -13.79 -18.88 -1.31
CA TRP A 191 -12.54 -18.37 -1.91
C TRP A 191 -12.19 -19.00 -3.27
N ASP A 192 -12.92 -20.04 -3.70
CA ASP A 192 -12.81 -20.59 -5.05
C ASP A 192 -13.62 -19.77 -6.08
N ASN A 193 -14.37 -18.75 -5.62
CA ASN A 193 -15.13 -17.86 -6.49
C ASN A 193 -14.18 -16.95 -7.30
N PRO A 194 -14.21 -17.01 -8.64
CA PRO A 194 -13.32 -16.21 -9.50
C PRO A 194 -13.58 -14.70 -9.44
N LEU A 195 -14.67 -14.27 -8.78
CA LEU A 195 -14.95 -12.86 -8.52
C LEU A 195 -14.24 -12.33 -7.25
N PHE A 196 -13.60 -13.19 -6.45
CA PHE A 196 -12.81 -12.73 -5.30
C PHE A 196 -11.35 -12.50 -5.71
N PRO A 197 -10.63 -11.61 -5.02
CA PRO A 197 -9.17 -11.55 -5.15
C PRO A 197 -8.55 -12.91 -4.79
N GLU A 198 -7.58 -13.35 -5.57
CA GLU A 198 -6.91 -14.64 -5.35
C GLU A 198 -6.11 -14.63 -4.04
N LEU A 199 -6.28 -15.68 -3.24
CA LEU A 199 -5.50 -15.87 -2.02
C LEU A 199 -4.06 -16.30 -2.37
N PRO A 200 -3.04 -15.78 -1.66
CA PRO A 200 -1.69 -16.30 -1.79
C PRO A 200 -1.60 -17.79 -1.40
N ASP A 201 -0.74 -18.56 -2.08
CA ASP A 201 -0.59 -20.01 -1.86
C ASP A 201 -0.33 -20.42 -0.40
N ASN A 202 0.34 -19.54 0.36
CA ASN A 202 0.69 -19.77 1.75
C ASN A 202 -0.34 -19.21 2.77
N ALA A 203 -1.51 -18.78 2.30
CA ALA A 203 -2.56 -18.26 3.16
C ALA A 203 -3.12 -19.34 4.10
N LYS A 204 -3.44 -18.94 5.34
CA LYS A 204 -3.94 -19.82 6.39
C LYS A 204 -5.40 -19.54 6.70
N ALA A 205 -6.21 -20.60 6.66
CA ALA A 205 -7.60 -20.55 7.08
C ALA A 205 -7.74 -20.22 8.57
N LEU A 206 -8.71 -19.36 8.91
CA LEU A 206 -9.08 -19.00 10.28
C LEU A 206 -9.35 -20.23 11.16
N SER A 207 -10.06 -21.24 10.63
CA SER A 207 -10.37 -22.48 11.36
C SER A 207 -9.12 -23.25 11.84
N LYS A 208 -7.99 -23.10 11.15
CA LYS A 208 -6.71 -23.77 11.44
C LYS A 208 -5.85 -23.03 12.48
N LEU A 209 -6.26 -21.84 12.90
CA LEU A 209 -5.54 -21.04 13.89
C LEU A 209 -5.74 -21.53 15.34
N SER A 210 -4.77 -21.22 16.21
CA SER A 210 -4.89 -21.40 17.66
C SER A 210 -5.97 -20.47 18.24
N SER A 211 -6.45 -20.74 19.46
CA SER A 211 -7.52 -19.93 20.06
C SER A 211 -7.14 -18.47 20.27
N SER A 212 -5.88 -18.18 20.64
CA SER A 212 -5.38 -16.81 20.79
C SER A 212 -5.28 -16.10 19.43
N ALA A 213 -4.81 -16.79 18.40
CA ALA A 213 -4.77 -16.25 17.04
C ALA A 213 -6.17 -16.01 16.47
N LYS A 214 -7.14 -16.91 16.71
CA LYS A 214 -8.55 -16.69 16.34
C LYS A 214 -9.13 -15.45 17.01
N ALA A 215 -8.90 -15.27 18.31
CA ALA A 215 -9.36 -14.09 19.03
C ALA A 215 -8.76 -12.79 18.47
N PHE A 216 -7.48 -12.82 18.08
CA PHE A 216 -6.83 -11.68 17.43
C PHE A 216 -7.43 -11.39 16.05
N PHE A 217 -7.63 -12.41 15.22
CA PHE A 217 -8.29 -12.25 13.91
C PHE A 217 -9.67 -11.61 14.07
N GLU A 218 -10.50 -12.12 14.98
CA GLU A 218 -11.85 -11.61 15.23
C GLU A 218 -11.85 -10.17 15.76
N HIS A 219 -10.90 -9.82 16.64
CA HIS A 219 -10.72 -8.43 17.09
C HIS A 219 -10.43 -7.49 15.92
N MET A 220 -9.54 -7.91 15.01
CA MET A 220 -9.15 -7.12 13.84
C MET A 220 -10.25 -7.05 12.76
N ARG A 221 -11.16 -8.04 12.71
CA ARG A 221 -12.31 -8.11 11.80
C ARG A 221 -13.41 -7.10 12.14
N VAL A 222 -13.40 -6.50 13.33
CA VAL A 222 -14.35 -5.44 13.68
C VAL A 222 -14.03 -4.17 12.87
N PRO A 223 -14.97 -3.59 12.11
CA PRO A 223 -14.73 -2.32 11.42
C PRO A 223 -14.29 -1.21 12.39
N PRO A 224 -13.41 -0.28 11.98
CA PRO A 224 -13.06 0.86 12.82
C PRO A 224 -14.26 1.82 13.02
N LEU A 225 -14.34 2.43 14.20
CA LEU A 225 -15.32 3.42 14.59
C LEU A 225 -14.93 4.80 14.03
N THR A 226 -15.79 5.38 13.18
CA THR A 226 -15.61 6.72 12.64
C THR A 226 -16.36 7.76 13.46
N SER A 227 -15.80 8.95 13.58
CA SER A 227 -16.50 10.12 14.14
C SER A 227 -17.03 11.10 13.08
N TRP A 228 -16.75 10.81 11.81
CA TRP A 228 -17.19 11.57 10.64
C TRP A 228 -17.77 10.62 9.61
N GLU A 229 -18.63 11.15 8.73
CA GLU A 229 -18.98 10.46 7.50
C GLU A 229 -17.72 10.35 6.65
N GLU A 230 -17.31 9.12 6.37
CA GLU A 230 -16.23 8.89 5.42
C GLU A 230 -16.75 9.28 4.04
N LYS A 231 -16.18 10.35 3.47
CA LYS A 231 -16.44 10.69 2.07
C LYS A 231 -16.12 9.47 1.22
N SER A 232 -17.00 9.16 0.27
CA SER A 232 -16.72 8.12 -0.71
C SER A 232 -15.37 8.39 -1.37
N ALA A 233 -14.60 7.34 -1.63
CA ALA A 233 -13.45 7.45 -2.53
C ALA A 233 -13.91 7.73 -3.97
N THR A 234 -15.20 7.61 -4.26
CA THR A 234 -15.81 8.06 -5.51
C THR A 234 -15.80 9.58 -5.55
N PRO A 235 -15.20 10.19 -6.58
CA PRO A 235 -15.17 11.63 -6.70
C PRO A 235 -16.55 12.26 -6.90
N ASP A 236 -16.73 13.46 -6.36
CA ASP A 236 -17.98 14.22 -6.40
C ASP A 236 -18.33 14.74 -7.82
N VAL A 237 -17.32 14.85 -8.70
CA VAL A 237 -17.47 15.34 -10.07
C VAL A 237 -17.27 14.20 -11.06
N PRO A 238 -18.29 13.87 -11.88
CA PRO A 238 -18.14 12.86 -12.93
C PRO A 238 -17.27 13.38 -14.07
N GLU A 239 -16.09 12.79 -14.24
CA GLU A 239 -15.26 12.96 -15.43
C GLU A 239 -15.90 12.28 -16.65
N PRO A 240 -15.54 12.72 -17.88
CA PRO A 240 -15.82 11.93 -19.08
C PRO A 240 -15.28 10.51 -18.87
N SER A 241 -16.14 9.51 -19.05
CA SER A 241 -15.72 8.12 -18.89
C SER A 241 -14.57 7.83 -19.84
N TYR A 242 -13.43 7.38 -19.29
CA TYR A 242 -12.31 6.91 -20.08
C TYR A 242 -12.81 5.84 -21.04
N GLN A 243 -12.43 5.97 -22.31
CA GLN A 243 -12.78 5.05 -23.38
C GLN A 243 -11.54 4.29 -23.79
N ASN A 244 -11.67 2.98 -23.95
CA ASN A 244 -10.59 2.14 -24.45
C ASN A 244 -11.16 1.16 -25.45
N SER A 245 -10.73 1.21 -26.71
CA SER A 245 -11.32 0.36 -27.76
C SER A 245 -11.01 -1.13 -27.59
N LEU A 246 -10.04 -1.51 -26.76
CA LEU A 246 -9.73 -2.91 -26.44
C LEU A 246 -10.68 -3.47 -25.37
N LEU A 247 -11.35 -2.60 -24.60
CA LEU A 247 -12.22 -2.96 -23.48
C LEU A 247 -13.65 -2.44 -23.68
N GLY A 248 -14.65 -3.32 -23.54
CA GLY A 248 -16.04 -2.89 -23.56
C GLY A 248 -16.39 -1.99 -22.36
N VAL A 249 -17.36 -1.08 -22.53
CA VAL A 249 -17.80 -0.11 -21.49
C VAL A 249 -18.10 -0.77 -20.14
N SER A 250 -18.68 -1.96 -20.13
CA SER A 250 -18.99 -2.69 -18.89
C SER A 250 -17.76 -3.03 -18.05
N LYS A 251 -16.59 -3.22 -18.68
CA LYS A 251 -15.31 -3.51 -18.00
C LYS A 251 -14.64 -2.27 -17.42
N LEU A 252 -15.04 -1.08 -17.87
CA LEU A 252 -14.43 0.19 -17.47
C LEU A 252 -15.19 0.88 -16.34
N SER A 253 -16.39 0.41 -15.96
CA SER A 253 -17.22 1.06 -14.94
C SER A 253 -16.49 1.23 -13.60
N THR A 254 -15.98 0.14 -13.02
CA THR A 254 -15.20 0.16 -11.77
C THR A 254 -13.85 0.86 -11.95
N PHE A 255 -13.21 0.69 -13.12
CA PHE A 255 -11.94 1.35 -13.43
C PHE A 255 -12.08 2.87 -13.46
N ASN A 256 -13.16 3.40 -14.01
CA ASN A 256 -13.38 4.84 -14.12
C ASN A 256 -13.51 5.52 -12.76
N VAL A 257 -14.07 4.84 -11.76
CA VAL A 257 -14.12 5.34 -10.38
C VAL A 257 -12.71 5.49 -9.82
N LEU A 258 -11.87 4.45 -9.97
CA LEU A 258 -10.49 4.47 -9.52
C LEU A 258 -9.63 5.49 -10.29
N ARG A 259 -9.78 5.56 -11.61
CA ARG A 259 -9.06 6.53 -12.46
C ARG A 259 -9.37 7.96 -12.04
N ALA A 260 -10.65 8.28 -11.80
CA ALA A 260 -11.04 9.61 -11.36
C ALA A 260 -10.49 9.93 -9.95
N MET A 261 -10.40 8.95 -9.04
CA MET A 261 -9.68 9.13 -7.76
C MET A 261 -8.19 9.45 -7.99
N VAL A 262 -7.52 8.73 -8.90
CA VAL A 262 -6.11 9.01 -9.24
C VAL A 262 -5.95 10.42 -9.85
N ASP A 263 -6.84 10.81 -10.76
CA ASP A 263 -6.81 12.13 -11.41
C ASP A 263 -7.01 13.28 -10.41
N GLN A 264 -7.95 13.13 -9.47
CA GLN A 264 -8.36 14.22 -8.57
C GLN A 264 -7.55 14.29 -7.28
N ASP A 265 -7.14 13.15 -6.73
CA ASP A 265 -6.49 13.10 -5.43
C ASP A 265 -4.98 12.88 -5.51
N ILE A 266 -4.47 12.35 -6.62
CA ILE A 266 -3.07 11.89 -6.70
C ILE A 266 -2.27 12.71 -7.70
N VAL A 267 -2.69 12.79 -8.96
CA VAL A 267 -1.90 13.40 -10.03
C VAL A 267 -2.31 14.86 -10.23
N PRO A 268 -1.42 15.84 -9.99
CA PRO A 268 -1.76 17.25 -10.17
C PRO A 268 -1.83 17.63 -11.66
N VAL A 269 -1.98 18.92 -11.95
CA VAL A 269 -1.88 19.46 -13.32
C VAL A 269 -0.47 19.27 -13.88
N ALA A 270 -0.30 19.26 -15.21
CA ALA A 270 0.98 18.91 -15.83
C ALA A 270 2.15 19.84 -15.41
N ASP A 271 1.86 21.12 -15.21
CA ASP A 271 2.84 22.13 -14.77
C ASP A 271 3.41 21.87 -13.35
N ASP A 272 2.77 21.01 -12.55
CA ASP A 272 3.20 20.61 -11.22
C ASP A 272 3.89 19.23 -11.18
N ILE A 273 4.08 18.59 -12.35
CA ILE A 273 4.78 17.32 -12.50
C ILE A 273 6.20 17.57 -13.00
N ALA A 274 7.19 17.24 -12.16
CA ALA A 274 8.60 17.41 -12.49
C ALA A 274 9.22 16.12 -13.05
N LEU A 275 9.86 16.25 -14.22
CA LEU A 275 10.79 15.28 -14.80
C LEU A 275 12.22 15.76 -14.55
N THR A 276 12.94 15.12 -13.65
CA THR A 276 14.37 15.40 -13.43
C THR A 276 15.21 14.40 -14.20
N ILE A 277 15.98 14.92 -15.15
CA ILE A 277 16.83 14.13 -16.05
C ILE A 277 18.30 14.38 -15.69
N THR A 278 18.95 13.34 -15.21
CA THR A 278 20.38 13.32 -14.85
C THR A 278 21.14 12.48 -15.85
N LYS A 279 22.32 12.97 -16.25
CA LYS A 279 23.21 12.21 -17.12
C LYS A 279 23.87 11.12 -16.29
N ASP A 280 23.84 9.89 -16.79
CA ASP A 280 24.58 8.81 -16.17
C ASP A 280 26.09 9.11 -16.25
N SER A 281 26.78 8.91 -15.14
CA SER A 281 28.24 8.96 -15.13
C SER A 281 28.74 7.64 -15.69
N ALA A 282 29.24 7.66 -16.93
CA ALA A 282 29.84 6.51 -17.59
C ALA A 282 30.76 5.75 -16.61
N HIS A 283 30.51 4.45 -16.42
CA HIS A 283 31.41 3.62 -15.64
C HIS A 283 32.73 3.48 -16.40
N ASP A 284 33.86 3.48 -15.68
CA ASP A 284 35.20 3.39 -16.27
C ASP A 284 35.41 2.13 -17.15
N ASP A 285 34.55 1.11 -16.96
CA ASP A 285 34.56 -0.16 -17.68
C ASP A 285 33.65 -0.18 -18.94
N GLU A 286 32.90 0.89 -19.23
CA GLU A 286 32.05 0.94 -20.42
C GLU A 286 32.83 1.29 -21.69
N PRO A 287 32.54 0.65 -22.83
CA PRO A 287 33.10 1.03 -24.13
C PRO A 287 32.91 2.52 -24.43
N ALA A 288 33.92 3.17 -25.02
CA ALA A 288 33.87 4.61 -25.32
C ALA A 288 32.74 5.03 -26.29
N ASP A 289 32.16 4.07 -27.00
CA ASP A 289 31.04 4.21 -27.94
C ASP A 289 29.68 3.84 -27.33
N SER A 290 29.61 3.61 -26.01
CA SER A 290 28.35 3.36 -25.32
C SER A 290 27.41 4.53 -25.47
N ALA A 291 26.16 4.23 -25.81
CA ALA A 291 25.14 5.25 -25.98
C ALA A 291 24.93 6.00 -24.66
N GLU A 292 24.76 7.32 -24.75
CA GLU A 292 24.49 8.15 -23.58
C GLU A 292 23.20 7.70 -22.88
N ARG A 293 23.28 7.39 -21.59
CA ARG A 293 22.13 7.03 -20.76
C ARG A 293 21.73 8.17 -19.84
N TRP A 294 20.44 8.35 -19.69
CA TRP A 294 19.83 9.32 -18.80
C TRP A 294 18.99 8.59 -17.76
N GLU A 295 19.14 9.03 -16.52
CA GLU A 295 18.25 8.70 -15.42
C GLU A 295 17.10 9.70 -15.43
N VAL A 296 15.86 9.22 -15.55
CA VAL A 296 14.66 10.06 -15.55
C VAL A 296 13.85 9.76 -14.31
N LYS A 297 13.68 10.79 -13.48
CA LYS A 297 12.91 10.73 -12.24
C LYS A 297 11.65 11.57 -12.34
N ILE A 298 10.50 10.95 -12.10
CA ILE A 298 9.21 11.63 -12.03
C ILE A 298 8.85 11.87 -10.56
N SER A 299 8.44 13.10 -10.24
CA SER A 299 7.98 13.46 -8.91
C SER A 299 7.00 14.62 -8.95
N PHE A 300 6.08 14.66 -7.98
CA PHE A 300 5.12 15.75 -7.84
C PHE A 300 4.58 15.85 -6.41
N THR A 301 4.04 17.00 -6.03
CA THR A 301 3.20 17.13 -4.85
C THR A 301 1.76 16.82 -5.26
N THR A 302 1.12 15.86 -4.59
CA THR A 302 -0.25 15.47 -4.89
C THR A 302 -1.23 16.58 -4.52
N PRO A 303 -2.46 16.60 -5.09
CA PRO A 303 -3.55 17.48 -4.64
C PRO A 303 -3.85 17.38 -3.13
N MET A 304 -3.51 16.27 -2.48
CA MET A 304 -3.61 16.08 -1.04
C MET A 304 -2.47 16.70 -0.22
N GLY A 305 -1.45 17.25 -0.87
CA GLY A 305 -0.37 18.01 -0.24
C GLY A 305 0.85 17.20 0.20
N PHE A 306 1.00 15.94 -0.22
CA PHE A 306 2.20 15.14 0.06
C PHE A 306 3.03 14.90 -1.21
N ASN A 307 4.32 14.63 -1.05
CA ASN A 307 5.22 14.39 -2.18
C ASN A 307 5.16 12.92 -2.62
N ALA A 308 4.86 12.70 -3.89
CA ALA A 308 5.02 11.42 -4.58
C ALA A 308 6.36 11.42 -5.32
N VAL A 309 7.19 10.44 -5.01
CA VAL A 309 8.51 10.27 -5.61
C VAL A 309 8.58 8.84 -6.12
N PHE A 310 8.75 8.69 -7.43
CA PHE A 310 8.85 7.39 -8.09
C PHE A 310 10.32 7.02 -8.30
N ASP A 311 10.55 5.73 -8.46
CA ASP A 311 11.87 5.19 -8.76
C ASP A 311 12.27 5.63 -10.18
N PRO A 312 13.55 5.98 -10.39
CA PRO A 312 13.99 6.48 -11.68
C PRO A 312 14.07 5.35 -12.72
N ASP A 313 13.81 5.71 -13.97
CA ASP A 313 14.02 4.85 -15.13
C ASP A 313 15.30 5.25 -15.87
N TRP A 314 16.06 4.27 -16.34
CA TRP A 314 17.27 4.48 -17.13
C TRP A 314 16.96 4.30 -18.61
N ILE A 315 17.13 5.37 -19.38
CA ILE A 315 16.80 5.40 -20.80
C ILE A 315 17.99 5.87 -21.64
N GLU A 316 18.10 5.35 -22.85
CA GLU A 316 19.05 5.91 -23.81
C GLU A 316 18.59 7.33 -24.21
N ALA A 317 19.49 8.30 -24.17
CA ALA A 317 19.19 9.71 -24.44
C ALA A 317 18.58 9.92 -25.83
N SER A 318 18.96 9.09 -26.81
CA SER A 318 18.41 9.12 -28.17
C SER A 318 16.91 8.82 -28.19
N LEU A 319 16.44 7.87 -27.37
CA LEU A 319 15.03 7.46 -27.28
C LEU A 319 14.18 8.53 -26.57
N CYS A 320 14.76 9.17 -25.55
CA CYS A 320 14.14 10.32 -24.88
C CYS A 320 13.93 11.46 -25.88
N LYS A 321 15.00 11.86 -26.57
CA LYS A 321 15.00 12.95 -27.57
C LYS A 321 14.08 12.67 -28.77
N ALA A 322 13.86 11.40 -29.09
CA ALA A 322 12.96 11.00 -30.17
C ALA A 322 11.47 11.10 -29.79
N ASN A 323 11.13 11.20 -28.50
CA ASN A 323 9.76 11.38 -28.05
C ASN A 323 9.41 12.87 -28.00
N THR A 324 8.34 13.29 -28.68
CA THR A 324 7.93 14.71 -28.70
C THR A 324 7.37 15.20 -27.37
N GLU A 325 6.96 14.30 -26.49
CA GLU A 325 6.36 14.61 -25.19
C GLU A 325 7.38 14.50 -24.05
N LEU A 326 8.64 14.15 -24.35
CA LEU A 326 9.73 14.08 -23.37
C LEU A 326 10.78 15.16 -23.66
N PRO A 327 11.52 15.61 -22.65
CA PRO A 327 12.58 16.60 -22.84
C PRO A 327 13.74 16.06 -23.68
N ASP A 328 14.36 16.95 -24.45
CA ASP A 328 15.53 16.67 -25.29
C ASP A 328 16.86 17.07 -24.65
N THR A 329 16.81 17.52 -23.39
CA THR A 329 17.93 18.06 -22.61
C THR A 329 17.88 17.59 -21.16
N THR A 330 19.02 17.60 -20.47
CA THR A 330 19.09 17.29 -19.03
C THR A 330 18.60 18.45 -18.16
N GLY A 331 18.34 18.19 -16.89
CA GLY A 331 17.79 19.17 -15.94
C GLY A 331 16.38 18.81 -15.48
N THR A 332 15.70 19.76 -14.84
CA THR A 332 14.32 19.59 -14.39
C THR A 332 13.38 20.26 -15.38
N HIS A 333 12.43 19.48 -15.88
CA HIS A 333 11.43 19.87 -16.86
C HIS A 333 10.02 19.60 -16.34
N LEU A 334 9.03 20.26 -16.92
CA LEU A 334 7.62 20.02 -16.61
C LEU A 334 7.04 18.97 -17.57
N ALA A 335 6.04 18.23 -17.12
CA ALA A 335 5.33 17.28 -17.97
C ALA A 335 4.48 18.02 -19.03
N SER A 336 4.27 17.37 -20.17
CA SER A 336 3.19 17.77 -21.08
C SER A 336 1.84 17.24 -20.59
N GLU A 337 0.73 17.82 -21.06
CA GLU A 337 -0.61 17.30 -20.76
C GLU A 337 -0.82 15.86 -21.25
N LYS A 338 -0.18 15.47 -22.36
CA LYS A 338 -0.25 14.08 -22.86
C LYS A 338 0.49 13.12 -21.95
N LEU A 339 1.65 13.52 -21.43
CA LEU A 339 2.38 12.73 -20.45
C LEU A 339 1.62 12.66 -19.12
N ARG A 340 1.03 13.77 -18.66
CA ARG A 340 0.20 13.82 -17.45
C ARG A 340 -0.98 12.85 -17.54
N GLU A 341 -1.75 12.89 -18.63
CA GLU A 341 -2.85 11.96 -18.88
C GLU A 341 -2.35 10.50 -18.94
N ARG A 342 -1.18 10.27 -19.53
CA ARG A 342 -0.55 8.94 -19.54
C ARG A 342 -0.21 8.48 -18.11
N ILE A 343 0.35 9.34 -17.26
CA ILE A 343 0.66 9.05 -15.85
C ILE A 343 -0.62 8.66 -15.09
N VAL A 344 -1.72 9.41 -15.26
CA VAL A 344 -3.02 9.10 -14.63
C VAL A 344 -3.47 7.70 -15.00
N ASN A 345 -3.52 7.38 -16.30
CA ASN A 345 -3.98 6.07 -16.77
C ASN A 345 -3.05 4.94 -16.32
N HIS A 346 -1.73 5.17 -16.34
CA HIS A 346 -0.73 4.19 -15.94
C HIS A 346 -0.82 3.85 -14.45
N LEU A 347 -0.91 4.86 -13.57
CA LEU A 347 -1.14 4.66 -12.14
C LEU A 347 -2.49 3.98 -11.89
N ALA A 348 -3.56 4.42 -12.55
CA ALA A 348 -4.89 3.84 -12.38
C ALA A 348 -4.92 2.35 -12.72
N TRP A 349 -4.25 1.91 -13.79
CA TRP A 349 -4.19 0.49 -14.15
C TRP A 349 -3.34 -0.34 -13.21
N ASN A 350 -2.20 0.19 -12.74
CA ASN A 350 -1.40 -0.47 -11.70
C ASN A 350 -2.22 -0.62 -10.41
N PHE A 351 -2.88 0.46 -9.98
CA PHE A 351 -3.78 0.46 -8.83
C PHE A 351 -4.92 -0.54 -9.00
N PHE A 352 -5.48 -0.65 -10.20
CA PHE A 352 -6.53 -1.60 -10.51
C PHE A 352 -6.06 -3.05 -10.41
N GLN A 353 -4.79 -3.32 -10.72
CA GLN A 353 -4.17 -4.62 -10.47
C GLN A 353 -3.92 -4.85 -8.98
N HIS A 354 -3.43 -3.84 -8.25
CA HIS A 354 -3.15 -3.95 -6.80
C HIS A 354 -4.41 -4.28 -6.01
N VAL A 355 -5.57 -3.73 -6.36
CA VAL A 355 -6.82 -4.02 -5.65
C VAL A 355 -7.38 -5.44 -5.90
N ARG A 356 -6.80 -6.17 -6.86
CA ARG A 356 -7.17 -7.56 -7.17
C ARG A 356 -6.24 -8.59 -6.52
N SER A 357 -5.20 -8.14 -5.84
CA SER A 357 -4.20 -8.98 -5.20
C SER A 357 -4.04 -8.58 -3.74
N PHE A 358 -3.73 -9.55 -2.88
CA PHE A 358 -3.33 -9.27 -1.50
C PHE A 358 -1.82 -9.05 -1.36
N VAL A 359 -1.05 -9.31 -2.42
CA VAL A 359 0.41 -9.15 -2.43
C VAL A 359 0.73 -7.67 -2.18
N LYS A 360 1.68 -7.43 -1.28
CA LYS A 360 2.11 -6.07 -0.97
C LYS A 360 2.77 -5.42 -2.18
N THR A 361 2.30 -4.23 -2.50
CA THR A 361 2.76 -3.45 -3.64
C THR A 361 3.88 -2.48 -3.29
N LEU A 362 4.89 -2.38 -4.17
CA LEU A 362 5.83 -1.25 -4.25
C LEU A 362 5.25 -0.12 -5.11
N PHE A 363 4.61 0.87 -4.49
CA PHE A 363 4.01 1.98 -5.26
C PHE A 363 5.05 2.87 -5.97
N SER A 364 6.32 2.88 -5.52
CA SER A 364 7.39 3.69 -6.11
C SER A 364 7.73 3.28 -7.55
N THR A 365 7.43 2.04 -7.93
CA THR A 365 7.70 1.47 -9.25
C THR A 365 6.46 1.48 -10.15
N ASP A 366 5.32 2.01 -9.69
CA ASP A 366 4.07 1.98 -10.47
C ASP A 366 4.14 2.77 -11.78
N LEU A 367 5.15 3.63 -11.97
CA LEU A 367 5.41 4.33 -13.24
C LEU A 367 6.39 3.60 -14.18
N GLN A 368 6.92 2.44 -13.80
CA GLN A 368 7.79 1.69 -14.70
C GLN A 368 7.06 1.28 -15.98
N GLY A 369 7.79 1.28 -17.09
CA GLY A 369 7.22 1.04 -18.41
C GLY A 369 6.58 2.25 -19.07
N LEU A 370 6.39 3.37 -18.35
CA LEU A 370 5.84 4.63 -18.88
C LEU A 370 6.75 5.27 -19.94
N LEU A 371 8.06 5.21 -19.73
CA LEU A 371 9.07 5.83 -20.59
C LEU A 371 9.55 4.87 -21.69
N PRO A 372 10.14 5.41 -22.79
CA PRO A 372 10.84 4.60 -23.78
C PRO A 372 11.86 3.67 -23.14
N GLY A 373 12.12 2.53 -23.76
CA GLY A 373 13.10 1.61 -23.20
C GLY A 373 13.31 0.36 -24.04
N PHE A 374 14.28 -0.44 -23.61
CA PHE A 374 14.58 -1.70 -24.28
C PHE A 374 13.49 -2.73 -24.04
N ILE A 375 13.32 -3.61 -25.02
CA ILE A 375 12.44 -4.77 -24.96
C ILE A 375 13.34 -6.00 -24.98
N VAL A 376 13.19 -6.87 -23.99
CA VAL A 376 14.11 -8.00 -23.77
C VAL A 376 14.14 -8.94 -24.99
N ASN A 377 12.99 -9.20 -25.59
CA ASN A 377 12.85 -10.15 -26.70
C ASN A 377 12.63 -9.50 -28.07
N SER A 378 13.08 -8.25 -28.26
CA SER A 378 13.07 -7.57 -29.54
C SER A 378 14.47 -7.01 -29.88
N TYR A 379 14.72 -6.71 -31.15
CA TYR A 379 15.92 -5.98 -31.57
C TYR A 379 15.74 -4.46 -31.50
N GLY A 380 14.49 -3.98 -31.52
CA GLY A 380 14.15 -2.57 -31.48
C GLY A 380 13.73 -2.11 -30.07
N PRO A 381 13.93 -0.82 -29.75
CA PRO A 381 13.41 -0.23 -28.54
C PRO A 381 11.89 -0.04 -28.62
N PHE A 382 11.25 0.10 -27.46
CA PHE A 382 9.88 0.56 -27.35
C PHE A 382 9.82 2.09 -27.31
N GLN A 383 8.99 2.67 -28.18
CA GLN A 383 8.63 4.08 -28.15
C GLN A 383 7.13 4.20 -27.82
N PRO A 384 6.74 4.71 -26.64
CA PRO A 384 5.34 4.89 -26.32
C PRO A 384 4.72 6.02 -27.15
N ASP A 385 3.54 5.76 -27.71
CA ASP A 385 2.66 6.77 -28.27
C ASP A 385 1.70 7.25 -27.18
N TYR A 386 1.96 8.41 -26.59
CA TYR A 386 1.13 8.96 -25.53
C TYR A 386 -0.26 9.41 -25.99
N THR A 387 -0.48 9.51 -27.30
CA THR A 387 -1.79 9.85 -27.87
C THR A 387 -2.70 8.64 -28.08
N ASP A 388 -2.15 7.42 -28.04
CA ASP A 388 -2.93 6.19 -28.20
C ASP A 388 -3.67 5.83 -26.91
N GLU A 389 -4.95 6.21 -26.85
CA GLU A 389 -5.83 6.02 -25.68
C GLU A 389 -6.12 4.54 -25.36
N ARG A 390 -5.77 3.60 -26.25
CA ARG A 390 -5.92 2.16 -26.00
C ARG A 390 -4.94 1.65 -24.94
N PHE A 391 -3.88 2.42 -24.66
CA PHE A 391 -2.83 2.04 -23.75
C PHE A 391 -2.63 3.13 -22.66
N PRO A 392 -2.09 2.78 -21.49
CA PRO A 392 -1.93 1.40 -21.04
C PRO A 392 -3.29 0.74 -20.75
N CYS A 393 -3.34 -0.58 -20.72
CA CYS A 393 -4.48 -1.30 -20.17
C CYS A 393 -4.07 -2.66 -19.60
N LEU A 394 -4.80 -3.11 -18.58
CA LEU A 394 -4.57 -4.40 -17.97
C LEU A 394 -4.98 -5.52 -18.94
N ALA A 395 -4.21 -6.59 -19.01
CA ALA A 395 -4.57 -7.78 -19.76
C ALA A 395 -3.93 -9.02 -19.14
N ARG A 396 -4.33 -10.19 -19.62
CA ARG A 396 -3.72 -11.46 -19.24
C ARG A 396 -2.89 -12.00 -20.39
N PHE A 397 -1.64 -12.33 -20.09
CA PHE A 397 -0.79 -13.13 -20.96
C PHE A 397 -1.00 -14.62 -20.66
N LYS A 398 -1.36 -15.40 -21.70
CA LYS A 398 -1.60 -16.84 -21.61
C LYS A 398 -0.30 -17.62 -21.77
N CYS A 399 0.10 -18.32 -20.71
CA CYS A 399 1.29 -19.17 -20.70
C CYS A 399 1.03 -20.42 -19.82
N GLY A 400 0.69 -21.53 -20.47
CA GLY A 400 0.31 -22.77 -19.77
C GLY A 400 -1.09 -22.72 -19.17
N GLU A 401 -1.25 -23.36 -18.00
CA GLU A 401 -2.49 -23.34 -17.22
C GLU A 401 -2.68 -22.02 -16.44
N ASN A 402 -1.58 -21.33 -16.16
CA ASN A 402 -1.55 -20.06 -15.47
C ASN A 402 -1.61 -18.88 -16.46
N GLY A 403 -2.08 -17.73 -15.98
CA GLY A 403 -2.14 -16.53 -16.79
C GLY A 403 -1.60 -15.33 -16.04
N VAL A 404 -0.55 -14.72 -16.60
CA VAL A 404 0.18 -13.63 -15.97
C VAL A 404 -0.55 -12.30 -16.20
N PRO A 405 -0.79 -11.49 -15.15
CA PRO A 405 -1.26 -10.12 -15.33
C PRO A 405 -0.16 -9.28 -15.98
N VAL A 406 -0.50 -8.60 -17.07
CA VAL A 406 0.40 -7.70 -17.79
C VAL A 406 -0.25 -6.35 -18.03
N LEU A 407 0.55 -5.29 -18.01
CA LEU A 407 0.16 -3.98 -18.52
C LEU A 407 0.54 -3.90 -20.00
N LEU A 408 -0.43 -3.76 -20.90
CA LEU A 408 -0.17 -3.48 -22.31
C LEU A 408 0.27 -2.03 -22.43
N LEU A 409 1.47 -1.78 -22.96
CA LEU A 409 2.07 -0.45 -23.07
C LEU A 409 1.87 0.18 -24.46
N GLY A 410 1.79 -0.65 -25.51
CA GLY A 410 1.61 -0.19 -26.88
C GLY A 410 1.62 -1.33 -27.91
N PRO A 411 1.30 -1.03 -29.18
CA PRO A 411 1.35 -2.01 -30.26
C PRO A 411 2.78 -2.20 -30.80
N ASN A 412 3.09 -3.38 -31.34
CA ASN A 412 4.33 -3.66 -32.06
C ASN A 412 4.11 -4.68 -33.19
N GLU A 413 3.90 -4.21 -34.42
CA GLU A 413 3.79 -5.04 -35.65
C GLU A 413 2.83 -6.26 -35.53
N GLY A 414 1.66 -6.08 -34.93
CA GLY A 414 0.67 -7.15 -34.70
C GLY A 414 0.81 -7.89 -33.36
N ASN A 415 1.83 -7.53 -32.58
CA ASN A 415 2.02 -7.91 -31.18
C ASN A 415 1.70 -6.73 -30.26
N TYR A 416 1.80 -6.95 -28.95
CA TYR A 416 1.80 -5.90 -27.94
C TYR A 416 3.14 -5.86 -27.23
N VAL A 417 3.59 -4.66 -26.87
CA VAL A 417 4.61 -4.47 -25.84
C VAL A 417 3.89 -4.49 -24.49
N CYS A 418 4.33 -5.38 -23.61
CA CYS A 418 3.72 -5.65 -22.33
C CYS A 418 4.77 -5.53 -21.23
N MET A 419 4.31 -5.20 -20.01
CA MET A 419 5.09 -5.31 -18.79
C MET A 419 4.38 -6.30 -17.86
N PRO A 420 5.03 -7.40 -17.42
CA PRO A 420 4.51 -8.25 -16.35
C PRO A 420 4.21 -7.44 -15.09
N LEU A 421 3.21 -7.88 -14.32
CA LEU A 421 2.82 -7.27 -13.04
C LEU A 421 2.90 -8.27 -11.87
N ALA A 422 3.49 -9.45 -12.12
CA ALA A 422 3.71 -10.50 -11.14
C ALA A 422 5.07 -11.15 -11.38
N PHE A 423 5.73 -11.56 -10.30
CA PHE A 423 6.94 -12.38 -10.38
C PHE A 423 6.54 -13.84 -10.57
N GLU A 424 6.88 -14.41 -11.72
CA GLU A 424 6.54 -15.79 -12.05
C GLU A 424 7.70 -16.47 -12.79
N GLU A 425 7.96 -17.73 -12.47
CA GLU A 425 8.82 -18.59 -13.29
C GLU A 425 7.94 -19.52 -14.13
N ILE A 426 7.89 -19.26 -15.43
CA ILE A 426 7.05 -20.04 -16.35
C ILE A 426 7.88 -21.19 -16.91
N PRO A 427 7.47 -22.46 -16.71
CA PRO A 427 8.18 -23.60 -17.29
C PRO A 427 8.31 -23.47 -18.81
N GLU A 428 9.45 -23.87 -19.36
CA GLU A 428 9.69 -23.77 -20.81
C GLU A 428 8.57 -24.41 -21.65
N SER A 429 7.98 -25.52 -21.18
CA SER A 429 6.87 -26.21 -21.85
C SER A 429 5.64 -25.33 -22.08
N ASP A 430 5.45 -24.34 -21.24
CA ASP A 430 4.25 -23.50 -21.16
C ASP A 430 4.47 -22.17 -21.91
N VAL A 431 5.73 -21.85 -22.23
CA VAL A 431 6.11 -20.69 -23.03
C VAL A 431 5.87 -20.99 -24.51
N SER A 432 4.88 -20.31 -25.08
CA SER A 432 4.46 -20.49 -26.48
C SER A 432 5.61 -20.25 -27.47
N PRO A 433 5.77 -21.10 -28.50
CA PRO A 433 6.77 -20.92 -29.56
C PRO A 433 6.52 -19.68 -30.44
N LEU A 434 5.34 -19.06 -30.32
CA LEU A 434 5.00 -17.83 -31.06
C LEU A 434 5.69 -16.59 -30.48
N ILE A 435 6.24 -16.66 -29.27
CA ILE A 435 6.89 -15.52 -28.62
C ILE A 435 8.19 -15.20 -29.36
N PRO A 436 8.39 -13.94 -29.82
CA PRO A 436 9.63 -13.52 -30.43
C PRO A 436 10.84 -13.82 -29.55
N ARG A 437 11.93 -14.28 -30.15
CA ARG A 437 13.21 -14.60 -29.48
C ARG A 437 13.03 -15.47 -28.22
N ARG A 438 12.03 -16.36 -28.19
CA ARG A 438 11.72 -17.25 -27.06
C ARG A 438 12.95 -17.89 -26.43
N SER A 439 13.88 -18.41 -27.23
CA SER A 439 15.09 -19.09 -26.73
C SER A 439 15.98 -18.20 -25.86
N GLU A 440 15.90 -16.88 -26.00
CA GLU A 440 16.67 -15.92 -25.21
C GLU A 440 15.97 -15.55 -23.90
N LEU A 441 14.66 -15.80 -23.81
CA LEU A 441 13.88 -15.62 -22.59
C LEU A 441 13.97 -16.85 -21.66
N ILE A 442 14.32 -18.02 -22.19
CA ILE A 442 14.45 -19.24 -21.40
C ILE A 442 15.84 -19.31 -20.77
N SER A 443 15.88 -19.36 -19.44
CA SER A 443 17.10 -19.66 -18.70
C SER A 443 17.51 -21.12 -18.94
N ILE A 444 18.78 -21.31 -19.32
CA ILE A 444 19.36 -22.65 -19.57
C ILE A 444 19.39 -23.47 -18.27
N GLU A 445 19.58 -22.82 -17.12
CA GLU A 445 19.75 -23.48 -15.83
C GLU A 445 18.41 -23.95 -15.24
N SER A 446 17.43 -23.05 -15.16
CA SER A 446 16.12 -23.35 -14.57
C SER A 446 15.14 -23.97 -15.56
N LYS A 447 15.41 -23.89 -16.88
CA LYS A 447 14.47 -24.27 -17.95
C LYS A 447 13.10 -23.58 -17.79
N SER A 448 13.14 -22.33 -17.34
CA SER A 448 11.98 -21.46 -17.17
C SER A 448 12.25 -20.10 -17.80
N MET A 449 11.17 -19.40 -18.15
CA MET A 449 11.19 -17.97 -18.42
C MET A 449 10.93 -17.24 -17.10
N PRO A 450 11.94 -16.60 -16.50
CA PRO A 450 11.70 -15.74 -15.34
C PRO A 450 10.99 -14.47 -15.81
N LEU A 451 9.96 -14.06 -15.07
CA LEU A 451 9.33 -12.75 -15.22
C LEU A 451 9.65 -11.91 -14.00
N ALA A 452 10.42 -10.85 -14.17
CA ALA A 452 10.64 -9.87 -13.12
C ALA A 452 9.44 -8.93 -12.99
N GLU A 453 9.04 -8.55 -11.77
CA GLU A 453 7.75 -7.90 -11.55
C GLU A 453 7.57 -6.58 -12.33
N ARG A 454 8.62 -5.81 -12.67
CA ARG A 454 8.44 -4.44 -13.22
C ARG A 454 9.52 -3.92 -14.18
N TYR A 455 10.54 -4.71 -14.48
CA TYR A 455 11.72 -4.22 -15.23
C TYR A 455 11.76 -4.65 -16.69
N GLU A 456 10.98 -5.67 -17.06
CA GLU A 456 11.07 -6.30 -18.37
C GLU A 456 9.91 -5.91 -19.26
N ARG A 457 10.21 -5.20 -20.35
CA ARG A 457 9.26 -5.03 -21.45
C ARG A 457 9.40 -6.22 -22.39
N LEU A 458 8.27 -6.86 -22.69
CA LEU A 458 8.19 -8.03 -23.55
C LEU A 458 7.27 -7.76 -24.73
N VAL A 459 7.66 -8.22 -25.91
CA VAL A 459 6.77 -8.31 -27.06
C VAL A 459 6.03 -9.64 -27.01
N ILE A 460 4.71 -9.59 -26.85
CA ILE A 460 3.83 -10.75 -26.76
C ILE A 460 2.85 -10.74 -27.93
N PRO A 461 2.70 -11.85 -28.66
CA PRO A 461 1.70 -11.98 -29.72
C PRO A 461 0.29 -11.67 -29.22
N ALA A 462 -0.47 -10.88 -29.98
CA ALA A 462 -1.83 -10.50 -29.60
C ALA A 462 -2.76 -11.71 -29.40
N SER A 463 -2.50 -12.84 -30.06
CA SER A 463 -3.24 -14.09 -29.88
C SER A 463 -3.07 -14.74 -28.50
N LEU A 464 -2.01 -14.38 -27.77
CA LEU A 464 -1.75 -14.86 -26.41
C LEU A 464 -2.25 -13.88 -25.34
N ILE A 465 -2.88 -12.79 -25.73
CA ILE A 465 -3.46 -11.79 -24.84
C ILE A 465 -4.97 -11.94 -24.80
N ASP A 466 -5.56 -11.93 -23.60
CA ASP A 466 -7.00 -11.72 -23.42
C ASP A 466 -7.35 -10.85 -22.21
N PHE A 467 -8.65 -10.61 -22.04
CA PHE A 467 -9.19 -9.69 -21.04
C PHE A 467 -10.27 -10.40 -20.20
N PRO A 468 -9.88 -11.20 -19.19
CA PRO A 468 -10.82 -12.02 -18.43
C PRO A 468 -11.88 -11.15 -17.75
N GLY A 469 -13.17 -11.43 -17.95
CA GLY A 469 -14.26 -10.59 -17.45
C GLY A 469 -14.23 -10.38 -15.93
N HIS A 470 -13.92 -11.43 -15.17
CA HIS A 470 -13.85 -11.41 -13.71
C HIS A 470 -12.75 -10.48 -13.16
N TRP A 471 -11.70 -10.17 -13.94
CA TRP A 471 -10.70 -9.15 -13.54
C TRP A 471 -11.29 -7.73 -13.49
N TYR A 472 -12.36 -7.50 -14.23
CA TYR A 472 -13.00 -6.19 -14.34
C TYR A 472 -14.31 -6.09 -13.56
N GLN A 473 -14.84 -7.22 -13.09
CA GLN A 473 -16.18 -7.36 -12.51
C GLN A 473 -16.17 -8.24 -11.25
N GLY A 474 -15.03 -8.33 -10.57
CA GLY A 474 -14.89 -8.98 -9.25
C GLY A 474 -14.70 -7.98 -8.10
N ILE A 475 -14.99 -8.48 -6.88
CA ILE A 475 -14.75 -7.80 -5.61
C ILE A 475 -13.27 -7.43 -5.50
N ARG A 476 -13.02 -6.25 -4.93
CA ARG A 476 -11.70 -5.62 -4.84
C ARG A 476 -11.42 -5.14 -3.44
N VAL A 477 -10.13 -5.01 -3.14
CA VAL A 477 -9.68 -4.19 -2.03
C VAL A 477 -10.14 -2.74 -2.27
N SER A 478 -10.57 -2.06 -1.21
CA SER A 478 -11.15 -0.72 -1.35
C SER A 478 -10.12 0.30 -1.87
N ASN A 479 -10.58 1.24 -2.70
CA ASN A 479 -9.76 2.35 -3.21
C ASN A 479 -9.26 3.22 -2.05
N ARG A 480 -10.02 3.29 -0.95
CA ARG A 480 -9.59 3.97 0.27
C ARG A 480 -8.41 3.30 0.96
N TYR A 481 -8.43 1.97 1.07
CA TYR A 481 -7.29 1.22 1.58
C TYR A 481 -6.08 1.45 0.68
N LEU A 482 -6.28 1.34 -0.64
CA LEU A 482 -5.23 1.56 -1.64
C LEU A 482 -4.61 2.96 -1.52
N LYS A 483 -5.44 4.00 -1.44
CA LYS A 483 -5.01 5.39 -1.27
C LYS A 483 -4.20 5.58 0.01
N THR A 484 -4.63 5.00 1.13
CA THR A 484 -3.88 5.02 2.39
C THR A 484 -2.51 4.35 2.24
N LYS A 485 -2.45 3.19 1.56
CA LYS A 485 -1.18 2.48 1.31
C LYS A 485 -0.26 3.23 0.37
N PHE A 486 -0.80 3.87 -0.66
CA PHE A 486 -0.04 4.73 -1.56
C PHE A 486 0.61 5.90 -0.82
N ILE A 487 -0.15 6.63 0.00
CA ILE A 487 0.36 7.75 0.82
C ILE A 487 1.51 7.27 1.71
N PHE A 488 1.29 6.17 2.43
CA PHE A 488 2.31 5.60 3.30
C PHE A 488 3.57 5.18 2.52
N GLY A 489 3.41 4.51 1.38
CA GLY A 489 4.50 4.10 0.51
C GLY A 489 5.31 5.27 -0.04
N MET A 490 4.65 6.34 -0.47
CA MET A 490 5.31 7.55 -0.98
C MET A 490 6.07 8.31 0.10
N HIS A 491 5.47 8.46 1.30
CA HIS A 491 6.17 9.05 2.44
C HIS A 491 7.44 8.27 2.81
N LEU A 492 7.33 6.94 2.81
CA LEU A 492 8.48 6.07 3.06
C LEU A 492 9.57 6.28 1.99
N ASN A 493 9.21 6.29 0.70
CA ASN A 493 10.17 6.49 -0.36
C ASN A 493 10.85 7.88 -0.28
N SER A 494 10.10 8.93 0.07
CA SER A 494 10.66 10.27 0.28
C SER A 494 11.71 10.28 1.40
N LEU A 495 11.40 9.66 2.55
CA LEU A 495 12.34 9.56 3.68
C LEU A 495 13.62 8.81 3.31
N ILE A 496 13.50 7.72 2.54
CA ILE A 496 14.67 6.92 2.10
C ILE A 496 15.53 7.76 1.14
N ASN A 497 14.92 8.47 0.20
CA ASN A 497 15.62 9.36 -0.71
C ASN A 497 16.35 10.50 0.02
N GLU A 498 15.71 11.11 1.03
CA GLU A 498 16.32 12.14 1.87
C GLU A 498 17.52 11.58 2.65
N MET A 499 17.37 10.41 3.28
CA MET A 499 18.47 9.72 3.97
C MET A 499 19.62 9.35 3.02
N GLY A 500 19.32 8.93 1.79
CA GLY A 500 20.32 8.62 0.76
C GLY A 500 21.14 9.85 0.37
N LYS A 501 20.47 11.00 0.18
CA LYS A 501 21.13 12.28 -0.08
C LYS A 501 22.00 12.72 1.09
N ASP A 502 21.51 12.59 2.33
CA ASP A 502 22.27 12.89 3.53
C ASP A 502 23.51 11.99 3.68
N ARG A 503 23.45 10.72 3.28
CA ARG A 503 24.63 9.83 3.25
C ARG A 503 25.67 10.30 2.23
N ALA A 504 25.23 10.75 1.05
CA ALA A 504 26.12 11.28 0.02
C ALA A 504 26.77 12.61 0.42
N THR A 505 26.08 13.45 1.21
CA THR A 505 26.61 14.75 1.66
C THR A 505 27.39 14.71 2.98
N THR A 506 27.23 13.65 3.79
CA THR A 506 27.71 13.63 5.20
C THR A 506 28.70 12.50 5.50
N ALA A 507 29.60 12.17 4.57
CA ALA A 507 30.75 11.28 4.78
C ALA A 507 31.79 11.80 5.82
N GLY A 508 31.37 12.61 6.82
CA GLY A 508 32.26 13.27 7.76
C GLY A 508 31.72 13.60 9.16
N ASN A 509 30.55 13.10 9.61
CA ASN A 509 30.16 13.29 11.02
C ASN A 509 29.22 12.19 11.58
N SER A 510 29.72 11.45 12.57
CA SER A 510 29.18 10.17 13.08
C SER A 510 28.03 10.27 14.09
N LEU A 511 27.58 11.47 14.50
CA LEU A 511 26.64 11.59 15.62
C LEU A 511 25.14 11.70 15.22
N LYS A 512 24.80 11.95 13.94
CA LYS A 512 23.40 12.00 13.47
C LYS A 512 22.78 10.63 13.16
N TRP A 513 23.60 9.57 13.13
CA TRP A 513 23.21 8.21 12.75
C TRP A 513 22.32 7.47 13.77
N VAL A 514 22.34 7.89 15.04
CA VAL A 514 21.66 7.17 16.13
C VAL A 514 20.15 7.45 16.18
N VAL A 515 19.70 8.60 15.70
CA VAL A 515 18.25 8.95 15.66
C VAL A 515 17.61 8.46 14.35
N ALA A 516 18.34 8.48 13.23
CA ALA A 516 17.90 7.89 11.97
C ALA A 516 17.90 6.36 11.99
N GLY A 517 18.80 5.73 12.75
CA GLY A 517 18.93 4.27 12.85
C GLY A 517 17.71 3.56 13.44
N CYS A 518 16.97 4.18 14.36
CA CYS A 518 15.78 3.55 14.96
C CYS A 518 14.52 3.64 14.09
N ALA A 519 14.42 4.64 13.21
CA ALA A 519 13.34 4.71 12.21
C ALA A 519 13.68 3.87 10.97
N ALA A 520 14.93 3.92 10.51
CA ALA A 520 15.41 3.14 9.37
C ALA A 520 15.41 1.64 9.62
N ALA A 521 15.73 1.16 10.82
CA ALA A 521 15.71 -0.27 11.15
C ALA A 521 14.29 -0.89 11.07
N ALA A 522 13.27 -0.16 11.53
CA ALA A 522 11.87 -0.58 11.40
C ALA A 522 11.35 -0.46 9.96
N LEU A 523 11.90 0.47 9.17
CA LEU A 523 11.52 0.74 7.78
C LEU A 523 12.25 -0.14 6.74
N ILE A 524 13.49 -0.56 7.00
CA ILE A 524 14.24 -1.49 6.15
C ILE A 524 13.67 -2.91 6.24
N GLY A 525 13.13 -3.30 7.40
CA GLY A 525 12.34 -4.53 7.52
C GLY A 525 11.03 -4.52 6.70
N VAL A 526 10.59 -3.34 6.21
CA VAL A 526 9.52 -3.24 5.22
C VAL A 526 10.04 -3.46 3.80
N MET A 527 11.22 -2.93 3.44
CA MET A 527 11.77 -3.01 2.08
C MET A 527 12.40 -4.36 1.72
N VAL A 528 13.07 -5.06 2.63
CA VAL A 528 13.79 -6.28 2.23
C VAL A 528 12.86 -7.50 2.18
N VAL A 529 11.68 -7.44 2.81
CA VAL A 529 10.57 -8.39 2.55
C VAL A 529 9.93 -8.12 1.17
N MET A 530 10.27 -7.02 0.48
CA MET A 530 9.77 -6.69 -0.87
C MET A 530 10.76 -7.05 -1.99
N ASN A 531 11.94 -7.58 -1.65
CA ASN A 531 13.00 -7.97 -2.60
C ASN A 531 13.39 -9.46 -2.47
N LEU A 532 12.55 -10.27 -1.82
CA LEU A 532 12.71 -11.71 -1.67
C LEU A 532 11.43 -12.45 -2.05
#